data_AF-A0A7G8WC17-F1
#
_entry.id   AF-A0A7G8WC17-F1
#
_cell.length_a   1.000
_cell.length_b   1.000
_cell.length_c   1.000
_cell.angle_alpha   90.00
_cell.angle_beta   90.00
_cell.angle_gamma   90.00
#
_symmetry.space_group_name_H-M   'P 1'
#
loop_
_entity.id
_entity.type
_entity.pdbx_description
1 polymer ?
#
loop_
_entity_poly.entity_id
_entity_poly.type
_entity_poly.pdbx_seq_one_letter_code
_entity_poly.pdbx_strand_id
1 'polypeptide(L)'
;MLKKTPYFSILILLIIGVFGAGALVVEEFKTGEGCPKLLHIPICLVVFICFSVPLAVHLLKKGNALYFIFTGLAGSIALVASVMQFMGHAECPKTASGTPMCYYSLVLFSSLILLKIYHLKNNNLK
;
A
#
# COMPACT_ATOMS: atom_id res chain seq x y z
N MET A 1 -18.66 14.80 -15.61
CA MET A 1 -17.55 13.84 -15.81
C MET A 1 -16.55 13.74 -14.65
N LEU A 2 -16.37 14.77 -13.80
CA LEU A 2 -15.32 14.82 -12.76
C LEU A 2 -15.43 13.81 -11.58
N LYS A 3 -16.58 13.13 -11.40
CA LYS A 3 -16.82 12.25 -10.24
C LYS A 3 -16.27 10.82 -10.40
N LYS A 4 -16.11 10.32 -11.64
CA LYS A 4 -15.57 8.97 -11.90
C LYS A 4 -14.06 8.91 -11.76
N THR A 5 -13.36 10.02 -12.03
CA THR A 5 -11.90 10.08 -12.05
C THR A 5 -11.24 9.60 -10.75
N PRO A 6 -11.60 10.12 -9.55
CA PRO A 6 -10.92 9.69 -8.33
C PRO A 6 -11.22 8.23 -7.94
N TYR A 7 -12.41 7.72 -8.27
CA TYR A 7 -12.74 6.30 -8.06
C TYR A 7 -11.83 5.39 -8.88
N PHE A 8 -11.70 5.65 -10.19
CA PHE A 8 -10.84 4.87 -11.07
C PHE A 8 -9.36 5.02 -10.70
N SER A 9 -8.91 6.22 -10.32
CA SER A 9 -7.54 6.42 -9.87
C SER A 9 -7.22 5.61 -8.62
N ILE A 10 -8.10 5.60 -7.61
CA ILE A 10 -7.90 4.76 -6.40
C ILE A 10 -7.84 3.29 -6.79
N LEU A 11 -8.76 2.84 -7.65
CA LEU A 11 -8.81 1.45 -8.09
C LEU A 11 -7.51 1.02 -8.79
N ILE A 12 -7.01 1.84 -9.73
CA ILE A 12 -5.76 1.58 -10.44
C ILE A 12 -4.57 1.49 -9.47
N LEU A 13 -4.45 2.45 -8.55
CA LEU A 13 -3.38 2.46 -7.55
C LEU A 13 -3.42 1.22 -6.64
N LEU A 14 -4.60 0.79 -6.22
CA LEU A 14 -4.76 -0.43 -5.42
C LEU A 14 -4.38 -1.67 -6.21
N ILE A 15 -4.77 -1.78 -7.48
CA ILE A 15 -4.39 -2.89 -8.34
C ILE A 15 -2.87 -2.94 -8.48
N ILE A 16 -2.21 -1.81 -8.78
CA ILE A 16 -0.75 -1.72 -8.86
C ILE A 16 -0.10 -2.17 -7.55
N GLY A 17 -0.63 -1.72 -6.40
CA GLY A 17 -0.13 -2.11 -5.08
C GLY A 17 -0.28 -3.62 -4.81
N VAL A 18 -1.42 -4.22 -5.15
CA VAL A 18 -1.66 -5.67 -5.01
C VAL A 18 -0.73 -6.47 -5.92
N PHE A 19 -0.54 -6.06 -7.17
CA PHE A 19 0.38 -6.74 -8.09
C PHE A 19 1.84 -6.62 -7.63
N GLY A 20 2.26 -5.43 -7.20
CA GLY A 20 3.61 -5.20 -6.68
C GLY A 20 3.90 -6.03 -5.42
N ALA A 21 3.01 -5.98 -4.44
CA ALA A 21 3.15 -6.76 -3.22
C ALA A 21 3.00 -8.27 -3.48
N GLY A 22 2.12 -8.67 -4.40
CA GLY A 22 1.91 -10.06 -4.78
C GLY A 22 3.13 -10.68 -5.44
N ALA A 23 3.84 -9.94 -6.30
CA ALA A 23 5.09 -10.39 -6.90
C ALA A 23 6.15 -10.69 -5.82
N LEU A 24 6.27 -9.81 -4.80
CA LEU A 24 7.18 -10.02 -3.67
C LEU A 24 6.82 -11.26 -2.84
N VAL A 25 5.52 -11.48 -2.61
CA VAL A 25 5.05 -12.69 -1.90
C VAL A 25 5.38 -13.94 -2.71
N VAL A 26 5.14 -13.95 -4.03
CA VAL A 26 5.48 -15.08 -4.89
C VAL A 26 6.98 -15.35 -4.90
N GLU A 27 7.80 -14.30 -4.93
CA GLU A 27 9.27 -14.42 -4.82
C GLU A 27 9.66 -15.03 -3.47
N GLU A 28 9.10 -14.54 -2.37
CA GLU A 28 9.34 -15.07 -1.03
C GLU A 28 8.99 -16.56 -0.91
N PHE A 29 7.89 -17.02 -1.51
CA PHE A 29 7.55 -18.44 -1.53
C PHE A 29 8.49 -19.29 -2.40
N LYS A 30 9.15 -18.70 -3.41
CA LYS A 30 10.06 -19.41 -4.31
C LYS A 30 11.50 -19.46 -3.79
N THR A 31 12.01 -18.35 -3.27
CA THR A 31 13.42 -18.17 -2.92
C THR A 31 13.64 -18.08 -1.41
N GLY A 32 12.61 -17.74 -0.62
CA GLY A 32 12.72 -17.46 0.81
C GLY A 32 13.39 -16.12 1.14
N GLU A 33 13.70 -15.31 0.13
CA GLU A 33 14.41 -14.01 0.24
C GLU A 33 13.69 -12.87 -0.51
N GLY A 34 12.41 -13.02 -0.81
CA GLY A 34 11.63 -12.01 -1.53
C GLY A 34 11.33 -10.76 -0.69
N CYS A 35 11.27 -10.89 0.64
CA CYS A 35 11.08 -9.74 1.52
C CYS A 35 11.62 -9.96 2.95
N PRO A 36 11.97 -8.88 3.67
CA PRO A 36 12.47 -9.00 5.02
C PRO A 36 11.42 -9.62 5.95
N LYS A 37 11.90 -10.54 6.80
CA LYS A 37 11.09 -11.20 7.82
C LYS A 37 11.14 -10.39 9.10
N LEU A 38 9.99 -9.93 9.55
CA LEU A 38 9.84 -9.32 10.86
C LEU A 38 9.31 -10.40 11.81
N LEU A 39 10.11 -10.80 12.80
CA LEU A 39 9.67 -11.79 13.80
C LEU A 39 9.18 -13.12 13.17
N HIS A 40 9.88 -13.61 12.14
CA HIS A 40 9.55 -14.78 11.30
C HIS A 40 8.41 -14.62 10.30
N ILE A 41 7.72 -13.48 10.26
CA ILE A 41 6.63 -13.23 9.30
C ILE A 41 7.15 -12.36 8.14
N PRO A 42 6.99 -12.80 6.88
CA PRO A 42 7.37 -12.01 5.72
C PRO A 42 6.52 -10.75 5.62
N ILE A 43 7.15 -9.57 5.66
CA ILE A 43 6.42 -8.30 5.72
C ILE A 43 5.65 -8.01 4.43
N CYS A 44 6.09 -8.57 3.30
CA CYS A 44 5.39 -8.47 2.03
C CYS A 44 3.99 -9.11 2.08
N LEU A 45 3.79 -10.14 2.89
CA LEU A 45 2.48 -10.77 3.07
C LEU A 45 1.53 -9.84 3.84
N VAL A 46 2.05 -9.15 4.86
CA VAL A 46 1.29 -8.10 5.59
C VAL A 46 0.90 -6.96 4.66
N VAL A 47 1.86 -6.44 3.88
CA VAL A 47 1.60 -5.34 2.92
C VAL A 47 0.60 -5.77 1.84
N PHE A 48 0.68 -7.01 1.35
CA PHE A 48 -0.28 -7.56 0.41
C PHE A 48 -1.71 -7.57 0.97
N ILE A 49 -1.89 -8.00 2.22
CA ILE A 49 -3.18 -7.94 2.93
C ILE A 49 -3.64 -6.47 3.07
N CYS A 50 -2.74 -5.57 3.42
CA CYS A 50 -3.03 -4.14 3.53
C CYS A 50 -3.43 -3.47 2.22
N PHE A 51 -3.11 -4.03 1.05
CA PHE A 51 -3.64 -3.56 -0.23
C PHE A 51 -4.93 -4.27 -0.64
N SER A 52 -5.04 -5.57 -0.38
CA SER A 52 -6.20 -6.37 -0.80
C SER A 52 -7.48 -6.01 -0.03
N VAL A 53 -7.38 -5.72 1.27
CA VAL A 53 -8.55 -5.31 2.07
C VAL A 53 -9.12 -3.97 1.59
N PRO A 54 -8.35 -2.87 1.45
CA PRO A 54 -8.84 -1.64 0.86
C PRO A 54 -9.37 -1.80 -0.56
N LEU A 55 -8.80 -2.68 -1.39
CA LEU A 55 -9.31 -2.98 -2.73
C LEU A 55 -10.71 -3.59 -2.68
N ALA A 56 -10.91 -4.63 -1.87
CA ALA A 56 -12.21 -5.27 -1.69
C ALA A 56 -13.25 -4.28 -1.16
N VAL A 57 -12.91 -3.53 -0.11
CA VAL A 57 -13.76 -2.49 0.49
C VAL A 57 -14.10 -1.38 -0.51
N HIS A 58 -13.14 -0.97 -1.35
CA HIS A 58 -13.36 0.05 -2.38
C HIS A 58 -14.34 -0.44 -3.45
N LEU A 59 -14.21 -1.70 -3.91
CA LEU A 59 -15.11 -2.33 -4.88
C LEU A 59 -16.53 -2.52 -4.33
N LEU A 60 -16.64 -2.90 -3.06
CA LEU A 60 -17.93 -3.04 -2.36
C LEU A 60 -18.60 -1.68 -2.06
N LYS A 61 -17.90 -0.56 -2.28
CA LYS A 61 -18.37 0.82 -2.02
C LYS A 61 -18.89 1.04 -0.59
N LYS A 62 -18.52 0.18 0.36
CA LYS A 62 -18.97 0.19 1.76
C LYS A 62 -17.76 0.05 2.67
N GLY A 63 -17.82 0.62 3.88
CA GLY A 63 -16.76 0.44 4.88
C GLY A 63 -15.56 1.37 4.73
N ASN A 64 -15.80 2.68 4.52
CA ASN A 64 -14.72 3.68 4.43
C ASN A 64 -13.78 3.67 5.66
N ALA A 65 -14.28 3.35 6.85
CA ALA A 65 -13.45 3.18 8.05
C ALA A 65 -12.39 2.08 7.86
N LEU A 66 -12.80 0.92 7.34
CA LEU A 66 -11.88 -0.20 7.11
C LEU A 66 -10.82 0.15 6.07
N TYR A 67 -11.21 0.88 5.02
CA TYR A 67 -10.27 1.42 4.04
C TYR A 67 -9.20 2.29 4.72
N PHE A 68 -9.59 3.27 5.53
CA PHE A 68 -8.66 4.17 6.21
C PHE A 68 -7.80 3.48 7.27
N ILE A 69 -8.35 2.51 8.01
CA ILE A 69 -7.60 1.75 9.00
C ILE A 69 -6.47 0.99 8.33
N PHE A 70 -6.75 0.20 7.29
CA PHE A 70 -5.72 -0.61 6.64
C PHE A 70 -4.72 0.23 5.85
N THR A 71 -5.17 1.24 5.10
CA THR A 71 -4.27 2.15 4.37
C THR A 71 -3.43 3.02 5.30
N GLY A 72 -4.01 3.51 6.41
CA GLY A 72 -3.32 4.30 7.42
C GLY A 72 -2.30 3.49 8.22
N LEU A 73 -2.67 2.26 8.61
CA LEU A 73 -1.75 1.33 9.28
C LEU A 73 -0.55 1.03 8.38
N ALA A 74 -0.80 0.65 7.13
CA ALA A 74 0.27 0.34 6.18
C ALA A 74 1.12 1.56 5.82
N GLY A 75 0.51 2.74 5.69
CA GLY A 75 1.22 4.00 5.51
C GLY A 75 2.13 4.33 6.70
N SER A 76 1.67 4.07 7.92
CA SER A 76 2.47 4.29 9.14
C SER A 76 3.66 3.33 9.21
N ILE A 77 3.46 2.05 8.88
CA ILE A 77 4.54 1.06 8.80
C ILE A 77 5.55 1.47 7.72
N ALA A 78 5.07 1.88 6.54
CA ALA A 78 5.93 2.35 5.46
C ALA A 78 6.73 3.59 5.89
N LEU A 79 6.14 4.51 6.65
CA LEU A 79 6.81 5.69 7.16
C LEU A 79 7.93 5.32 8.14
N VAL A 80 7.66 4.45 9.11
CA VAL A 80 8.68 3.96 10.03
C VAL A 80 9.79 3.21 9.29
N ALA A 81 9.45 2.36 8.33
CA ALA A 81 10.42 1.63 7.52
C ALA A 81 11.29 2.58 6.68
N SER A 82 10.69 3.60 6.08
CA SER A 82 11.40 4.66 5.34
C SER A 82 12.37 5.45 6.22
N VAL A 83 11.97 5.79 7.45
CA VAL A 83 12.85 6.48 8.41
C VAL A 83 14.00 5.56 8.85
N MET A 84 13.71 4.29 9.16
CA MET A 84 14.73 3.31 9.54
C MET A 84 15.73 3.04 8.41
N GLN A 85 15.27 2.99 7.17
CA GLN A 85 16.11 2.89 5.98
C GLN A 85 17.02 4.11 5.83
N PHE A 86 16.48 5.31 6.06
CA PHE A 86 17.25 6.55 5.99
C PHE A 86 18.34 6.62 7.08
N MET A 87 18.05 6.11 8.28
CA MET A 87 19.01 6.03 9.38
C MET A 87 20.01 4.86 9.25
N GLY A 88 19.84 3.97 8.27
CA GLY A 88 20.68 2.80 8.08
C GLY A 88 20.43 1.66 9.08
N HIS A 89 19.30 1.67 9.79
CA HIS A 89 18.94 0.65 10.79
C HIS A 89 18.10 -0.50 10.23
N ALA A 90 17.54 -0.38 9.02
CA ALA A 90 16.80 -1.43 8.35
C ALA A 90 16.98 -1.36 6.83
N GLU A 91 17.01 -2.51 6.16
CA GLU A 91 17.04 -2.58 4.69
C GLU A 91 15.69 -3.06 4.13
N CYS A 92 15.03 -2.17 3.42
CA CYS A 92 13.91 -2.49 2.54
C CYS A 92 14.45 -3.10 1.24
N PRO A 93 13.70 -4.04 0.62
CA PRO A 93 14.07 -4.58 -0.67
C PRO A 93 14.20 -3.44 -1.69
N LYS A 94 15.28 -3.48 -2.47
CA LYS A 94 15.57 -2.50 -3.51
C LYS A 94 15.00 -2.98 -4.82
N THR A 95 14.48 -2.06 -5.62
CA THR A 95 14.10 -2.34 -7.01
C THR A 95 15.36 -2.56 -7.85
N ALA A 96 15.19 -2.95 -9.12
CA ALA A 96 16.30 -3.05 -10.09
C ALA A 96 17.07 -1.74 -10.29
N SER A 97 16.46 -0.58 -9.99
CA SER A 97 17.11 0.74 -10.02
C SER A 97 17.79 1.12 -8.70
N GLY A 98 17.83 0.22 -7.72
CA GLY A 98 18.46 0.43 -6.41
C GLY A 98 17.60 1.23 -5.41
N THR A 99 16.39 1.63 -5.79
CA THR A 99 15.52 2.44 -4.93
C THR A 99 14.76 1.56 -3.92
N PRO A 100 14.76 1.90 -2.62
CA PRO A 100 14.03 1.15 -1.60
C PRO A 100 12.52 1.13 -1.85
N MET A 101 11.92 -0.06 -1.85
CA MET A 101 10.49 -0.21 -2.10
C MET A 101 9.59 0.43 -1.04
N CYS A 102 10.06 0.58 0.20
CA CYS A 102 9.28 1.22 1.26
C CYS A 102 8.96 2.69 0.96
N TYR A 103 9.81 3.40 0.21
CA TYR A 103 9.48 4.76 -0.25
C TYR A 103 8.33 4.76 -1.27
N TYR A 104 8.29 3.80 -2.19
CA TYR A 104 7.15 3.67 -3.11
C TYR A 104 5.86 3.32 -2.37
N SER A 105 5.93 2.39 -1.41
CA SER A 105 4.77 2.06 -0.57
C SER A 105 4.27 3.28 0.19
N LEU A 106 5.16 4.10 0.76
CA LEU A 106 4.81 5.33 1.46
C LEU A 106 4.06 6.30 0.54
N VAL A 107 4.58 6.53 -0.68
CA VAL A 107 3.95 7.39 -1.68
C VAL A 107 2.58 6.84 -2.11
N LEU A 108 2.48 5.53 -2.34
CA LEU A 108 1.24 4.87 -2.74
C LEU A 108 0.16 5.01 -1.66
N PHE A 109 0.47 4.67 -0.40
CA PHE A 109 -0.51 4.76 0.69
C PHE A 109 -0.90 6.22 0.98
N SER A 110 0.06 7.15 0.95
CA SER A 110 -0.24 8.58 1.11
C SER A 110 -1.17 9.08 0.01
N SER A 111 -0.89 8.70 -1.25
CA SER A 111 -1.73 9.05 -2.40
C SER A 111 -3.14 8.45 -2.25
N LEU A 112 -3.25 7.17 -1.86
CA LEU A 112 -4.53 6.48 -1.66
C LEU A 112 -5.39 7.12 -0.56
N ILE A 113 -4.79 7.57 0.53
CA ILE A 113 -5.48 8.25 1.63
C ILE A 113 -5.99 9.62 1.14
N LEU A 114 -5.13 10.44 0.53
CA LEU A 114 -5.50 11.76 0.02
C LEU A 114 -6.59 11.68 -1.06
N LEU A 115 -6.46 10.75 -2.01
CA LEU A 115 -7.46 10.53 -3.05
C LEU A 115 -8.79 10.08 -2.46
N LYS A 116 -8.78 9.24 -1.42
CA LYS A 116 -10.02 8.80 -0.77
C LYS A 116 -10.69 9.95 -0.02
N ILE A 117 -9.94 10.79 0.68
CA ILE A 117 -10.47 12.00 1.33
C ILE A 117 -11.10 12.93 0.28
N TYR A 118 -10.40 13.18 -0.82
CA TYR A 118 -10.92 14.00 -1.93
C TYR A 118 -12.20 13.40 -2.53
N HIS A 119 -12.21 12.08 -2.78
CA HIS A 119 -13.38 11.35 -3.28
C HIS A 119 -14.58 11.47 -2.33
N LEU A 120 -14.38 11.37 -1.01
CA LEU A 120 -15.45 11.49 -0.02
C LEU A 120 -15.95 12.94 0.10
N LYS A 121 -15.05 13.93 0.15
CA LYS A 121 -15.42 15.35 0.20
C LYS A 121 -16.29 15.74 -1.00
N ASN A 122 -15.90 15.33 -2.20
CA ASN A 122 -16.63 15.62 -3.43
C ASN A 122 -18.00 14.90 -3.53
N ASN A 123 -18.19 13.81 -2.78
CA ASN A 123 -19.48 13.12 -2.68
C ASN A 123 -20.40 13.71 -1.59
N ASN A 124 -19.85 14.28 -0.50
CA ASN A 124 -20.61 14.92 0.58
C ASN A 124 -21.00 16.38 0.30
N LEU A 125 -20.37 17.04 -0.68
CA LEU A 125 -20.73 18.40 -1.12
C LEU A 125 -21.99 18.43 -2.01
N LYS A 126 -22.87 17.45 -1.88
CA LYS A 126 -24.08 17.25 -2.69
C LYS A 126 -25.24 16.93 -1.79
#